data_AF-A0A354HRL7-F1
#
_entry.id   AF-A0A354HRL7-F1
#
_cell.length_a   1.000
_cell.length_b   1.000
_cell.length_c   1.000
_cell.angle_alpha   90.00
_cell.angle_beta   90.00
_cell.angle_gamma   90.00
#
_symmetry.space_group_name_H-M   'P 1'
#
loop_
_entity.id
_entity.type
_entity.pdbx_description
1 polymer ?
#
loop_
_entity_poly.entity_id
_entity_poly.type
_entity_poly.pdbx_seq_one_letter_code
_entity_poly.pdbx_strand_id
1 'polypeptide(L)'
;SWLVRGRSFTSIGLDLTGKGNVLSKNYRTTTQIARSAYSLIAENSEIVEDEYYVEPVLLDKQGQYPVYKHFSSEKNEAEFVAREIGMLLSEYLPGEIIVIARQYRQLEMVQLQLEEHGLACKLLKEREVTFDDDCIKLLTIHSIKGLEFKVVFIVGLNDSVIPYCSYIDMEEGMQEITER
;
A
#
# COMPACT_ATOMS: atom_id res chain seq x y z
N SER A 1 -17.74 2.51 -10.27
CA SER A 1 -17.22 3.14 -11.50
C SER A 1 -17.63 2.26 -12.67
N TRP A 2 -18.30 2.80 -13.70
CA TRP A 2 -18.93 2.04 -14.80
C TRP A 2 -17.94 1.64 -15.92
N LEU A 3 -16.66 1.94 -15.75
CA LEU A 3 -15.56 1.50 -16.59
C LEU A 3 -14.93 0.27 -15.94
N VAL A 4 -15.45 -0.91 -16.30
CA VAL A 4 -14.83 -2.21 -16.01
C VAL A 4 -13.93 -2.59 -17.20
N ARG A 5 -12.91 -3.41 -16.94
CA ARG A 5 -11.94 -3.96 -17.91
C ARG A 5 -12.59 -4.26 -19.26
N GLY A 6 -12.03 -3.71 -20.34
CA GLY A 6 -12.42 -3.98 -21.73
C GLY A 6 -13.28 -2.90 -22.43
N ARG A 7 -13.75 -1.85 -21.73
CA ARG A 7 -14.44 -0.72 -22.37
C ARG A 7 -13.62 0.55 -22.28
N SER A 8 -13.03 0.96 -23.40
CA SER A 8 -12.32 2.23 -23.54
C SER A 8 -13.30 3.38 -23.77
N PHE A 9 -12.94 4.62 -23.43
CA PHE A 9 -13.78 5.79 -23.73
C PHE A 9 -14.11 5.92 -25.23
N THR A 10 -13.22 5.41 -26.08
CA THR A 10 -13.44 5.22 -27.52
C THR A 10 -14.66 4.35 -27.84
N SER A 11 -14.97 3.32 -27.05
CA SER A 11 -16.14 2.45 -27.29
C SER A 11 -17.49 3.16 -27.08
N ILE A 12 -17.50 4.32 -26.42
CA ILE A 12 -18.70 5.17 -26.26
C ILE A 12 -18.62 6.45 -27.09
N GLY A 13 -17.72 6.53 -28.07
CA GLY A 13 -17.58 7.67 -28.98
C GLY A 13 -16.85 8.88 -28.39
N LEU A 14 -16.23 8.74 -27.22
CA LEU A 14 -15.37 9.75 -26.62
C LEU A 14 -13.92 9.45 -27.00
N ASP A 15 -13.47 10.05 -28.10
CA ASP A 15 -12.07 9.98 -28.51
C ASP A 15 -11.19 10.88 -27.63
N LEU A 16 -10.55 10.23 -26.66
CA LEU A 16 -9.59 10.83 -25.74
C LEU A 16 -8.13 10.62 -26.21
N THR A 17 -7.91 10.01 -27.38
CA THR A 17 -6.56 9.81 -27.91
C THR A 17 -5.90 11.17 -28.17
N GLY A 18 -4.64 11.31 -27.72
CA GLY A 18 -3.84 12.53 -27.90
C GLY A 18 -4.22 13.74 -27.03
N LYS A 19 -5.20 13.65 -26.14
CA LYS A 19 -5.62 14.77 -25.25
C LYS A 19 -5.17 14.63 -23.80
N GLY A 20 -4.57 13.50 -23.45
CA GLY A 20 -4.02 13.23 -22.12
C GLY A 20 -2.52 13.52 -22.07
N ASN A 21 -2.10 14.39 -21.14
CA ASN A 21 -0.69 14.51 -20.80
C ASN A 21 -0.40 13.54 -19.65
N VAL A 22 0.60 12.68 -19.86
CA VAL A 22 1.07 11.76 -18.84
C VAL A 22 2.13 12.46 -18.00
N LEU A 23 1.91 12.54 -16.68
CA LEU A 23 2.82 13.20 -15.75
C LEU A 23 3.68 12.16 -15.03
N SER A 24 4.99 12.21 -15.27
CA SER A 24 5.95 11.25 -14.69
C SER A 24 6.64 11.72 -13.40
N LYS A 25 6.44 12.98 -12.99
CA LYS A 25 7.11 13.56 -11.82
C LYS A 25 6.37 13.26 -10.52
N ASN A 26 7.03 12.58 -9.57
CA ASN A 26 6.47 12.27 -8.26
C ASN A 26 6.88 13.31 -7.21
N TYR A 27 5.93 14.15 -6.76
CA TYR A 27 6.14 15.17 -5.71
C TYR A 27 5.72 14.74 -4.30
N ARG A 28 5.03 13.61 -4.16
CA ARG A 28 4.37 13.22 -2.90
C ARG A 28 5.32 12.45 -2.00
N THR A 29 6.14 11.59 -2.60
CA THR A 29 6.97 10.62 -1.90
C THR A 29 8.46 11.00 -1.94
N THR A 30 9.27 10.44 -1.05
CA THR A 30 10.72 10.61 -1.07
C THR A 30 11.37 9.76 -2.16
N THR A 31 12.53 10.17 -2.63
CA THR A 31 13.32 9.46 -3.65
C THR A 31 13.57 8.00 -3.26
N GLN A 32 13.88 7.75 -1.99
CA GLN A 32 14.23 6.43 -1.45
C GLN A 32 13.04 5.47 -1.47
N ILE A 33 11.88 5.91 -0.97
CA ILE A 33 10.65 5.10 -0.98
C ILE A 33 10.22 4.82 -2.41
N ALA A 34 10.24 5.86 -3.26
CA ALA A 34 9.93 5.73 -4.68
C ALA A 34 10.82 4.68 -5.34
N ARG A 35 12.15 4.81 -5.20
CA ARG A 35 13.13 3.87 -5.76
C ARG A 35 12.90 2.43 -5.28
N SER A 36 12.64 2.21 -4.00
CA SER A 36 12.34 0.87 -3.46
C SER A 36 11.05 0.28 -4.01
N ALA A 37 10.01 1.09 -4.19
CA ALA A 37 8.76 0.61 -4.80
C ALA A 37 8.98 0.24 -6.28
N TYR A 38 9.72 1.08 -7.02
CA TYR A 38 9.96 0.86 -8.44
C TYR A 38 10.90 -0.32 -8.71
N SER A 39 11.86 -0.61 -7.84
CA SER A 39 12.67 -1.83 -7.99
C SER A 39 11.83 -3.10 -7.92
N LEU A 40 10.75 -3.11 -7.12
CA LEU A 40 9.83 -4.25 -7.06
C LEU A 40 8.97 -4.36 -8.34
N ILE A 41 8.52 -3.23 -8.88
CA ILE A 41 7.69 -3.21 -10.09
C ILE A 41 8.52 -3.59 -11.32
N ALA A 42 9.77 -3.15 -11.40
CA ALA A 42 10.66 -3.41 -12.53
C ALA A 42 10.96 -4.91 -12.74
N GLU A 43 10.78 -5.74 -11.70
CA GLU A 43 10.93 -7.19 -11.79
C GLU A 43 9.68 -7.90 -12.35
N ASN A 44 8.56 -7.18 -12.53
CA ASN A 44 7.32 -7.71 -13.07
C ASN A 44 7.12 -7.31 -14.54
N SER A 45 7.42 -8.23 -15.45
CA SER A 45 7.35 -7.99 -16.91
C SER A 45 5.96 -7.58 -17.39
N GLU A 46 4.88 -8.12 -16.80
CA GLU A 46 3.50 -7.78 -17.20
C GLU A 46 3.19 -6.30 -16.97
N ILE A 47 3.69 -5.74 -15.86
CA ILE A 47 3.48 -4.32 -15.53
C ILE A 47 4.37 -3.43 -16.41
N VAL A 48 5.61 -3.85 -16.67
CA VAL A 48 6.59 -3.05 -17.43
C VAL A 48 6.25 -3.02 -18.92
N GLU A 49 5.65 -4.08 -19.46
CA GLU A 49 5.22 -4.17 -20.86
C GLU A 49 3.87 -3.47 -21.14
N ASP A 50 3.17 -2.98 -20.11
CA ASP A 50 1.91 -2.25 -20.26
C ASP A 50 2.12 -0.90 -20.97
N GLU A 51 1.31 -0.61 -22.00
CA GLU A 51 1.42 0.63 -22.81
C GLU A 51 1.20 1.92 -21.99
N TYR A 52 0.56 1.82 -20.83
CA TYR A 52 0.32 2.92 -19.89
C TYR A 52 1.36 2.98 -18.76
N TYR A 53 2.36 2.09 -18.75
CA TYR A 53 3.47 2.17 -17.81
C TYR A 53 4.31 3.42 -18.06
N VAL A 54 4.64 4.11 -16.98
CA VAL A 54 5.43 5.34 -17.04
C VAL A 54 6.59 5.19 -16.08
N GLU A 55 7.80 5.17 -16.65
CA GLU A 55 8.98 5.22 -15.81
C GLU A 55 8.99 6.56 -15.03
N PRO A 56 9.09 6.49 -13.70
CA PRO A 56 8.95 7.64 -12.83
C PRO A 56 10.22 8.49 -12.85
N VAL A 57 10.04 9.81 -12.91
CA VAL A 57 11.13 10.75 -12.69
C VAL A 57 11.25 11.00 -11.19
N LEU A 58 12.31 10.45 -10.60
CA LEU A 58 12.65 10.66 -9.21
C LEU A 58 13.02 12.14 -8.98
N LEU A 59 12.39 12.79 -8.01
CA LEU A 59 12.70 14.15 -7.59
C LEU A 59 13.72 14.18 -6.45
N ASP A 60 14.26 15.37 -6.13
CA ASP A 60 15.28 15.60 -5.09
C ASP A 60 14.75 15.57 -3.64
N LYS A 61 13.52 15.09 -3.40
CA LYS A 61 12.97 14.98 -2.04
C LYS A 61 13.62 13.81 -1.30
N GLN A 62 14.72 14.07 -0.61
CA GLN A 62 15.45 13.07 0.17
C GLN A 62 14.70 12.68 1.46
N GLY A 63 14.83 11.41 1.84
CA GLY A 63 14.34 10.86 3.10
C GLY A 63 15.06 9.56 3.45
N GLN A 64 14.46 8.77 4.34
CA GLN A 64 15.03 7.48 4.75
C GLN A 64 14.59 6.36 3.80
N TYR A 65 15.44 5.34 3.69
CA TYR A 65 15.04 4.09 3.01
C TYR A 65 14.00 3.34 3.83
N PRO A 66 13.05 2.65 3.18
CA PRO A 66 12.19 1.70 3.87
C PRO A 66 13.02 0.69 4.67
N VAL A 67 12.61 0.47 5.92
CA VAL A 67 13.28 -0.49 6.81
C VAL A 67 12.53 -1.81 6.76
N TYR A 68 13.26 -2.89 6.47
CA TYR A 68 12.74 -4.26 6.50
C TYR A 68 13.26 -4.98 7.75
N LYS A 69 12.37 -5.66 8.48
CA LYS A 69 12.72 -6.50 9.64
C LYS A 69 11.93 -7.81 9.62
N HIS A 70 12.58 -8.87 10.08
CA HIS A 70 12.00 -10.19 10.24
C HIS A 70 11.81 -10.53 11.72
N PHE A 71 10.72 -11.21 12.04
CA PHE A 71 10.36 -11.62 13.39
C PHE A 71 9.99 -13.10 13.44
N SER A 72 10.33 -13.76 14.54
CA SER A 72 10.03 -15.18 14.75
C SER A 72 8.56 -15.45 15.14
N SER A 73 7.80 -14.41 15.48
CA SER A 73 6.40 -14.50 15.88
C SER A 73 5.69 -13.19 15.60
N GLU A 74 4.40 -13.27 15.24
CA GLU A 74 3.54 -12.10 15.06
C GLU A 74 3.40 -11.26 16.33
N LYS A 75 3.52 -11.87 17.51
CA LYS A 75 3.54 -11.13 18.77
C LYS A 75 4.77 -10.21 18.84
N ASN A 76 5.95 -10.73 18.49
CA ASN A 76 7.20 -9.96 18.50
C ASN A 76 7.17 -8.85 17.44
N GLU A 77 6.55 -9.11 16.29
CA GLU A 77 6.30 -8.10 15.25
C GLU A 77 5.40 -6.98 15.79
N ALA A 78 4.27 -7.33 16.41
CA ALA A 78 3.33 -6.36 16.96
C ALA A 78 3.93 -5.52 18.11
N GLU A 79 4.68 -6.14 19.01
CA GLU A 79 5.40 -5.45 20.09
C GLU A 79 6.45 -4.47 19.52
N PHE A 80 7.19 -4.91 18.51
CA PHE A 80 8.16 -4.06 17.83
C PHE A 80 7.48 -2.85 17.18
N VAL A 81 6.38 -3.06 16.45
CA VAL A 81 5.62 -1.99 15.79
C VAL A 81 5.09 -0.99 16.81
N ALA A 82 4.50 -1.45 17.91
CA ALA A 82 4.00 -0.57 18.96
C ALA A 82 5.11 0.28 19.59
N ARG A 83 6.27 -0.33 19.86
CA ARG A 83 7.43 0.38 20.39
C ARG A 83 7.98 1.42 19.42
N GLU A 84 8.12 1.09 18.14
CA GLU A 84 8.60 2.04 17.12
C GLU A 84 7.63 3.20 16.94
N ILE A 85 6.33 2.93 16.88
CA ILE A 85 5.31 3.98 16.80
C ILE A 85 5.43 4.92 18.01
N GLY A 86 5.58 4.37 19.22
CA GLY A 86 5.81 5.16 20.43
C GLY A 86 7.02 6.11 20.33
N MET A 87 8.11 5.68 19.69
CA MET A 87 9.27 6.55 19.46
C MET A 87 9.00 7.61 18.39
N LEU A 88 8.30 7.25 17.32
CA LEU A 88 7.98 8.14 16.20
C LEU A 88 6.97 9.23 16.57
N LEU A 89 6.16 9.02 17.60
CA LEU A 89 5.26 10.06 18.13
C LEU A 89 6.00 11.29 18.70
N SER A 90 7.32 11.24 18.84
CA SER A 90 8.14 12.43 19.15
C SER A 90 8.30 13.38 17.96
N GLU A 91 8.13 12.90 16.72
CA GLU A 91 8.32 13.66 15.48
C GLU A 91 7.03 13.77 14.65
N TYR A 92 6.13 12.78 14.75
CA TYR A 92 4.92 12.68 13.94
C TYR A 92 3.65 12.70 14.78
N LEU A 93 2.55 13.19 14.20
CA LEU A 93 1.24 13.13 14.85
C LEU A 93 0.63 11.73 14.75
N PRO A 94 -0.20 11.29 15.73
CA PRO A 94 -0.88 10.00 15.67
C PRO A 94 -1.67 9.80 14.37
N GLY A 95 -2.39 10.81 13.90
CA GLY A 95 -3.17 10.77 12.66
C GLY A 95 -2.33 10.66 11.36
N GLU A 96 -1.02 10.89 11.43
CA GLU A 96 -0.09 10.77 10.29
C GLU A 96 0.53 9.37 10.15
N ILE A 97 0.30 8.49 11.12
CA ILE A 97 0.82 7.13 11.19
C ILE A 97 -0.28 6.12 10.86
N ILE A 98 0.05 5.16 10.01
CA ILE A 98 -0.85 4.06 9.66
C ILE A 98 -0.14 2.71 9.73
N VAL A 99 -0.88 1.70 10.20
CA VAL A 99 -0.50 0.30 10.13
C VAL A 99 -1.42 -0.41 9.13
N ILE A 100 -0.82 -1.08 8.15
CA ILE A 100 -1.52 -1.91 7.18
C ILE A 100 -1.12 -3.37 7.25
N ALA A 101 -2.12 -4.23 7.14
CA ALA A 101 -1.95 -5.68 7.06
C ALA A 101 -2.88 -6.27 6.02
N ARG A 102 -2.62 -7.51 5.61
CA ARG A 102 -3.54 -8.26 4.76
C ARG A 102 -4.72 -8.81 5.55
N GLN A 103 -4.48 -9.28 6.77
CA GLN A 103 -5.47 -9.98 7.60
C GLN A 103 -5.85 -9.14 8.82
N TYR A 104 -7.14 -9.11 9.16
CA TYR A 104 -7.62 -8.41 10.37
C TYR A 104 -6.99 -8.93 11.66
N ARG A 105 -6.71 -10.24 11.75
CA ARG A 105 -6.06 -10.86 12.91
C ARG A 105 -4.71 -10.22 13.25
N GLN A 106 -3.93 -9.83 12.24
CA GLN A 106 -2.65 -9.15 12.44
C GLN A 106 -2.86 -7.72 12.97
N LEU A 107 -3.87 -7.01 12.46
CA LEU A 107 -4.24 -5.68 12.95
C LEU A 107 -4.75 -5.73 14.39
N GLU A 108 -5.54 -6.73 14.76
CA GLU A 108 -6.02 -6.93 16.13
C GLU A 108 -4.87 -7.18 17.11
N MET A 109 -3.85 -7.96 16.70
CA MET A 109 -2.64 -8.16 17.49
C MET A 109 -1.84 -6.87 17.69
N VAL A 110 -1.69 -6.06 16.63
CA VAL A 110 -1.02 -4.76 16.73
C VAL A 110 -1.82 -3.78 17.57
N GLN A 111 -3.15 -3.75 17.41
CA GLN A 111 -4.05 -2.92 18.22
C GLN A 111 -3.88 -3.23 19.71
N LEU A 112 -3.90 -4.51 20.09
CA LEU A 112 -3.71 -4.93 21.48
C LEU A 112 -2.37 -4.41 22.03
N GLN A 113 -1.28 -4.54 21.27
CA GLN A 113 0.03 -4.07 21.68
C GLN A 113 0.10 -2.54 21.78
N LEU A 114 -0.55 -1.80 20.87
CA LEU A 114 -0.63 -0.34 20.94
C LEU A 114 -1.39 0.11 22.20
N GLU A 115 -2.52 -0.52 22.51
CA GLU A 115 -3.32 -0.23 23.71
C GLU A 115 -2.54 -0.55 24.99
N GLU A 116 -1.78 -1.66 25.03
CA GLU A 116 -0.88 -2.00 26.15
C GLU A 116 0.20 -0.93 26.39
N HIS A 117 0.64 -0.24 25.34
CA HIS A 117 1.59 0.88 25.41
C HIS A 117 0.91 2.25 25.64
N GLY A 118 -0.42 2.27 25.84
CA GLY A 118 -1.18 3.51 26.06
C GLY A 118 -1.36 4.38 24.81
N LEU A 119 -1.22 3.80 23.62
CA LEU A 119 -1.31 4.50 22.35
C LEU A 119 -2.73 4.41 21.78
N ALA A 120 -3.37 5.56 21.56
CA ALA A 120 -4.69 5.61 20.98
C ALA A 120 -4.67 5.17 19.51
N CYS A 121 -5.44 4.14 19.19
CA CYS A 121 -5.53 3.61 17.84
C CYS A 121 -6.96 3.23 17.47
N LYS A 122 -7.24 3.18 16.16
CA LYS A 122 -8.55 2.85 15.62
C LYS A 122 -8.43 1.86 14.48
N LEU A 123 -9.06 0.70 14.66
CA LEU A 123 -9.25 -0.29 13.60
C LEU A 123 -10.41 0.15 12.70
N LEU A 124 -10.06 0.60 11.51
CA LEU A 124 -11.03 1.07 10.52
C LEU A 124 -11.49 -0.12 9.66
N LYS A 125 -12.78 -0.44 9.76
CA LYS A 125 -13.46 -1.37 8.86
C LYS A 125 -14.10 -0.56 7.72
N GLU A 126 -14.27 -1.17 6.54
CA GLU A 126 -14.70 -0.51 5.29
C GLU A 126 -15.94 0.41 5.37
N ARG A 127 -16.74 0.32 6.45
CA ARG A 127 -17.97 1.09 6.64
C ARG A 127 -17.84 2.29 7.60
N GLU A 128 -16.72 2.45 8.30
CA GLU A 128 -16.54 3.49 9.33
C GLU A 128 -15.32 4.34 9.03
N VAL A 129 -15.41 5.13 7.97
CA VAL A 129 -14.27 5.90 7.48
C VAL A 129 -14.37 7.34 7.98
N THR A 130 -14.09 7.55 9.26
CA THR A 130 -13.78 8.89 9.80
C THR A 130 -12.27 9.03 9.91
N PHE A 131 -11.68 9.83 9.04
CA PHE A 131 -10.23 10.08 9.04
C PHE A 131 -9.81 11.30 9.87
N ASP A 132 -10.76 12.03 10.44
CA ASP A 132 -10.48 13.22 11.27
C ASP A 132 -10.05 12.87 12.71
N ASP A 133 -10.11 11.60 13.09
CA ASP A 133 -9.70 11.17 14.43
C ASP A 133 -8.16 11.23 14.54
N ASP A 134 -7.66 12.01 15.51
CA ASP A 134 -6.23 12.16 15.81
C ASP A 134 -5.71 10.93 16.59
N CYS A 135 -5.70 9.80 15.92
CA CYS A 135 -5.27 8.50 16.46
C CYS A 135 -4.58 7.67 15.38
N ILE A 136 -3.81 6.67 15.81
CA ILE A 136 -3.13 5.75 14.90
C ILE A 136 -4.17 4.90 14.18
N LYS A 137 -4.09 4.83 12.85
CA LYS A 137 -5.08 4.09 12.05
C LYS A 137 -4.57 2.70 11.71
N LEU A 138 -5.43 1.71 11.84
CA LEU A 138 -5.20 0.34 11.41
C LEU A 138 -6.18 -0.01 10.28
N LEU A 139 -5.65 -0.39 9.12
CA LEU A 139 -6.42 -0.63 7.90
C LEU A 139 -5.93 -1.88 7.17
N THR A 140 -6.80 -2.48 6.36
CA THR A 140 -6.34 -3.52 5.43
C THR A 140 -5.68 -2.88 4.21
N ILE A 141 -4.79 -3.62 3.54
CA ILE A 141 -4.11 -3.17 2.29
C ILE A 141 -5.12 -2.73 1.22
N HIS A 142 -6.29 -3.36 1.11
CA HIS A 142 -7.29 -2.98 0.12
C HIS A 142 -7.95 -1.64 0.45
N SER A 143 -8.12 -1.35 1.73
CA SER A 143 -8.82 -0.17 2.23
C SER A 143 -7.96 1.10 2.24
N ILE A 144 -6.63 1.00 2.08
CA ILE A 144 -5.75 2.18 2.08
C ILE A 144 -5.74 2.95 0.75
N LYS A 145 -6.32 2.40 -0.31
CA LYS A 145 -6.28 3.02 -1.64
C LYS A 145 -6.87 4.43 -1.61
N GLY A 146 -6.09 5.40 -2.06
CA GLY A 146 -6.48 6.82 -2.09
C GLY A 146 -6.21 7.59 -0.80
N LEU A 147 -5.55 6.96 0.19
CA LEU A 147 -5.12 7.61 1.41
C LEU A 147 -3.61 7.87 1.39
N GLU A 148 -3.19 8.93 2.05
CA GLU A 148 -1.78 9.35 2.13
C GLU A 148 -1.41 9.58 3.60
N PHE A 149 -0.26 9.05 4.01
CA PHE A 149 0.26 9.10 5.38
C PHE A 149 1.76 9.41 5.36
N LYS A 150 2.28 10.00 6.43
CA LYS A 150 3.72 10.30 6.55
C LYS A 150 4.52 9.05 6.88
N VAL A 151 3.97 8.20 7.73
CA VAL A 151 4.59 6.97 8.21
C VAL A 151 3.65 5.80 7.94
N VAL A 152 4.14 4.79 7.23
CA VAL A 152 3.38 3.59 6.87
C VAL A 152 4.12 2.36 7.38
N PHE A 153 3.46 1.57 8.22
CA PHE A 153 3.90 0.25 8.63
C PHE A 153 3.17 -0.81 7.83
N ILE A 154 3.91 -1.73 7.22
CA ILE A 154 3.34 -2.92 6.56
C ILE A 154 3.69 -4.12 7.42
N VAL A 155 2.68 -4.77 8.00
CA VAL A 155 2.86 -5.95 8.86
C VAL A 155 2.36 -7.21 8.17
N GLY A 156 2.94 -8.35 8.55
CA GLY A 156 2.55 -9.64 7.99
C GLY A 156 3.03 -9.85 6.55
N LEU A 157 4.20 -9.30 6.20
CA LEU A 157 4.91 -9.55 4.94
C LEU A 157 5.49 -10.97 4.92
N ASN A 158 4.60 -11.96 4.97
CA ASN A 158 4.93 -13.38 4.96
C ASN A 158 4.61 -13.98 3.59
N ASP A 159 5.39 -14.99 3.22
CA ASP A 159 5.14 -15.79 2.02
C ASP A 159 3.71 -16.37 2.05
N SER A 160 3.04 -16.41 0.89
CA SER A 160 1.61 -16.74 0.72
C SER A 160 0.59 -15.79 1.38
N VAL A 161 1.01 -14.79 2.16
CA VAL A 161 0.13 -13.73 2.70
C VAL A 161 0.19 -12.50 1.81
N ILE A 162 1.41 -12.12 1.38
CA ILE A 162 1.69 -11.02 0.45
C ILE A 162 2.83 -11.46 -0.48
N PRO A 163 2.61 -11.57 -1.81
CA PRO A 163 1.34 -11.43 -2.51
C PRO A 163 0.38 -12.60 -2.19
N TYR A 164 -0.91 -12.30 -2.06
CA TYR A 164 -1.92 -13.34 -1.95
C TYR A 164 -2.22 -13.86 -3.36
N CYS A 165 -1.71 -15.04 -3.71
CA CYS A 165 -2.15 -15.73 -4.92
C CYS A 165 -3.54 -16.31 -4.67
N SER A 166 -4.59 -15.65 -5.17
CA SER A 166 -5.88 -16.32 -5.26
C SER A 166 -5.83 -17.32 -6.42
N TYR A 167 -6.49 -18.47 -6.29
CA TYR A 167 -6.61 -19.43 -7.39
C TYR A 167 -7.27 -18.83 -8.65
N ILE A 168 -8.04 -17.75 -8.49
CA ILE A 168 -8.69 -17.01 -9.59
C ILE A 168 -7.64 -16.22 -10.40
N ASP A 169 -6.62 -15.66 -9.74
CA ASP A 169 -5.51 -15.00 -10.44
C ASP A 169 -4.66 -16.01 -11.24
N MET A 170 -4.61 -17.28 -10.80
CA MET A 170 -3.98 -18.39 -11.53
C MET A 170 -4.79 -18.85 -12.75
N GLU A 171 -6.13 -18.85 -12.68
CA GLU A 171 -6.99 -19.17 -13.83
C GLU A 171 -7.02 -18.04 -14.88
N GLU A 172 -7.06 -16.76 -14.46
CA GLU A 172 -6.94 -15.61 -15.38
C GLU A 172 -5.60 -15.62 -16.13
N GLY A 173 -4.48 -15.87 -15.43
CA GLY A 173 -3.16 -16.00 -16.07
C GLY A 173 -3.01 -17.22 -16.99
N MET A 174 -3.73 -18.31 -16.71
CA MET A 174 -3.68 -19.54 -17.53
C MET A 174 -4.60 -19.49 -18.75
N GLN A 175 -5.65 -18.67 -18.73
CA GLN A 175 -6.48 -18.36 -19.90
C GLN A 175 -5.72 -17.48 -20.92
N GLU A 176 -4.97 -16.47 -20.48
CA GLU A 176 -4.17 -15.61 -21.37
C GLU A 176 -3.04 -16.36 -22.11
N ILE A 177 -2.45 -17.40 -21.51
CA ILE A 177 -1.41 -18.24 -22.15
C ILE A 177 -2.02 -19.16 -23.23
N THR A 178 -3.30 -19.50 -23.11
CA THR A 178 -3.98 -20.39 -24.06
C THR A 178 -4.53 -19.63 -25.28
N GLU A 179 -4.64 -18.31 -25.20
CA GLU A 179 -5.13 -17.43 -26.27
C GLU A 179 -4.02 -16.66 -27.03
N ARG A 180 -2.74 -16.97 -26.79
CA ARG A 180 -1.60 -16.48 -27.59
C ARG A 180 -1.15 -17.48 -28.66
#